data_AF-A0A7Z7YRP1-F1
#
_entry.id   AF-A0A7Z7YRP1-F1
#
_cell.length_a   1.000
_cell.length_b   1.000
_cell.length_c   1.000
_cell.angle_alpha   90.00
_cell.angle_beta   90.00
_cell.angle_gamma   90.00
#
_symmetry.space_group_name_H-M   'P 1'
#
loop_
_entity.id
_entity.type
_entity.pdbx_description
1 polymer ?
#
loop_
_entity_poly.entity_id
_entity_poly.type
_entity_poly.pdbx_seq_one_letter_code
_entity_poly.pdbx_strand_id
1 'polypeptide(L)'
;VLAEKMANLDGTVTFEESDYTNPLPNNGVIRAITYYEDSVQSNFSNSINVGLDTTPPTFSNVRGLQDKYYRGDNVNISIPVSDNAYGSGVEDASITGNSGLQAVFNRDASGDAGTLVITGTISNDVTWN
;
A
#
# COMPACT_ATOMS: atom_id res chain seq x y z
N VAL A 1 23.68 -14.16 -7.17
CA VAL A 1 24.26 -12.81 -6.96
C VAL A 1 23.31 -11.82 -7.59
N LEU A 2 22.90 -10.77 -6.88
CA LEU A 2 21.96 -9.77 -7.40
C LEU A 2 22.69 -8.73 -8.27
N ALA A 3 23.85 -8.26 -7.79
CA ALA A 3 24.74 -7.34 -8.49
C ALA A 3 26.17 -7.52 -7.94
N GLU A 4 27.18 -7.10 -8.70
CA GLU A 4 28.59 -7.07 -8.30
C GLU A 4 29.27 -5.84 -8.88
N LYS A 5 30.07 -5.14 -8.09
CA LYS A 5 30.73 -3.89 -8.49
C LYS A 5 31.98 -3.65 -7.65
N MET A 6 33.00 -3.07 -8.28
CA MET A 6 34.18 -2.59 -7.57
C MET A 6 33.85 -1.32 -6.77
N ALA A 7 34.46 -1.18 -5.60
CA ALA A 7 34.38 0.07 -4.84
C ALA A 7 35.11 1.21 -5.58
N ASN A 8 34.63 2.42 -5.37
CA ASN A 8 35.30 3.65 -5.76
C ASN A 8 36.61 3.83 -4.98
N LEU A 9 37.46 4.77 -5.41
CA LEU A 9 38.74 5.06 -4.76
C LEU A 9 38.59 5.52 -3.30
N ASP A 10 37.43 6.07 -2.94
CA ASP A 10 37.08 6.48 -1.58
C ASP A 10 36.50 5.33 -0.71
N GLY A 11 36.43 4.12 -1.25
CA GLY A 11 35.90 2.94 -0.57
C GLY A 11 34.38 2.82 -0.59
N THR A 12 33.65 3.73 -1.25
CA THR A 12 32.20 3.65 -1.39
C THR A 12 31.80 2.77 -2.57
N VAL A 13 30.63 2.12 -2.47
CA VAL A 13 30.00 1.45 -3.61
C VAL A 13 28.52 1.81 -3.64
N THR A 14 28.03 2.20 -4.80
CA THR A 14 26.62 2.51 -5.04
C THR A 14 26.13 1.62 -6.17
N PHE A 15 25.03 0.91 -5.91
CA PHE A 15 24.33 0.10 -6.89
C PHE A 15 23.16 0.89 -7.44
N GLU A 16 23.12 1.03 -8.75
CA GLU A 16 21.98 1.57 -9.48
C GLU A 16 21.07 0.43 -9.95
N GLU A 17 19.83 0.75 -10.35
CA GLU A 17 18.89 -0.25 -10.87
C GLU A 17 19.49 -1.07 -12.02
N SER A 18 20.28 -0.44 -12.89
CA SER A 18 20.94 -1.08 -14.02
C SER A 18 22.06 -2.06 -13.63
N ASP A 19 22.59 -1.98 -12.40
CA ASP A 19 23.65 -2.87 -11.93
C ASP A 19 23.11 -4.26 -11.54
N TYR A 20 21.79 -4.39 -11.35
CA TYR A 20 21.16 -5.64 -10.97
C TYR A 20 21.00 -6.56 -12.18
N THR A 21 21.60 -7.75 -12.07
CA THR A 21 21.52 -8.82 -13.09
C THR A 21 20.26 -9.69 -12.96
N ASN A 22 19.57 -9.55 -11.82
CA ASN A 22 18.33 -10.23 -11.50
C ASN A 22 17.41 -9.25 -10.76
N PRO A 23 16.07 -9.36 -10.89
CA PRO A 23 15.14 -8.56 -10.10
C PRO A 23 15.42 -8.68 -8.60
N LEU A 24 15.17 -7.60 -7.87
CA LEU A 24 15.24 -7.64 -6.41
C LEU A 24 14.21 -8.66 -5.88
N PRO A 25 14.56 -9.43 -4.84
CA PRO A 25 13.63 -10.38 -4.25
C PRO A 25 12.49 -9.62 -3.57
N ASN A 26 11.25 -10.05 -3.81
CA ASN A 26 10.07 -9.49 -3.16
C ASN A 26 9.99 -9.85 -1.66
N ASN A 27 10.79 -10.83 -1.21
CA ASN A 27 10.88 -11.24 0.19
C ASN A 27 12.24 -11.90 0.45
N GLY A 28 12.78 -11.70 1.64
CA GLY A 28 13.97 -12.39 2.14
C GLY A 28 15.00 -11.43 2.72
N VAL A 29 16.26 -11.88 2.72
CA VAL A 29 17.37 -11.10 3.27
C VAL A 29 18.36 -10.80 2.15
N ILE A 30 18.56 -9.52 1.86
CA ILE A 30 19.63 -9.05 0.99
C ILE A 30 20.87 -8.88 1.86
N ARG A 31 21.99 -9.47 1.44
CA ARG A 31 23.27 -9.39 2.14
C ARG A 31 24.36 -8.94 1.18
N ALA A 32 25.21 -8.04 1.64
CA ALA A 32 26.44 -7.69 0.93
C ALA A 32 27.62 -8.52 1.46
N ILE A 33 28.49 -8.96 0.55
CA ILE A 33 29.78 -9.57 0.86
C ILE A 33 30.84 -8.69 0.21
N THR A 34 31.84 -8.27 0.98
CA THR A 34 32.95 -7.47 0.48
C THR A 34 34.21 -8.32 0.42
N TYR A 35 34.95 -8.21 -0.67
CA TYR A 35 36.21 -8.90 -0.90
C TYR A 35 37.34 -7.88 -0.97
N TYR A 36 38.53 -8.26 -0.50
CA TYR A 36 39.81 -7.57 -0.73
C TYR A 36 40.84 -8.63 -1.07
N GLU A 37 41.50 -8.50 -2.22
CA GLU A 37 42.45 -9.49 -2.73
C GLU A 37 41.90 -10.93 -2.66
N ASP A 38 40.69 -11.14 -3.20
CA ASP A 38 39.94 -12.41 -3.22
C ASP A 38 39.60 -13.04 -1.86
N SER A 39 39.92 -12.35 -0.77
CA SER A 39 39.60 -12.76 0.59
C SER A 39 38.35 -12.03 1.10
N VAL A 40 37.40 -12.78 1.65
CA VAL A 40 36.18 -12.24 2.26
C VAL A 40 36.56 -11.35 3.46
N GLN A 41 36.19 -10.07 3.40
CA GLN A 41 36.46 -9.09 4.46
C GLN A 41 35.26 -8.84 5.37
N SER A 42 34.04 -9.07 4.87
CA SER A 42 32.81 -8.91 5.65
C SER A 42 31.90 -10.13 5.47
N ASN A 43 31.55 -10.76 6.59
CA ASN A 43 30.72 -11.96 6.65
C ASN A 43 29.28 -11.61 7.08
N PHE A 44 28.57 -10.85 6.24
CA PHE A 44 27.13 -10.60 6.34
C PHE A 44 26.62 -9.65 7.46
N SER A 45 27.45 -8.79 8.04
CA SER A 45 26.98 -7.79 9.02
C SER A 45 26.07 -6.72 8.40
N ASN A 46 26.08 -6.56 7.07
CA ASN A 46 25.19 -5.68 6.33
C ASN A 46 24.05 -6.50 5.71
N SER A 47 22.96 -6.66 6.46
CA SER A 47 21.75 -7.34 5.99
C SER A 47 20.55 -6.39 5.99
N ILE A 48 19.81 -6.38 4.89
CA ILE A 48 18.51 -5.70 4.78
C ILE A 48 17.45 -6.77 4.65
N ASN A 49 16.46 -6.73 5.54
CA ASN A 49 15.29 -7.58 5.45
C ASN A 49 14.27 -6.92 4.52
N VAL A 50 13.87 -7.63 3.48
CA VAL A 50 12.77 -7.24 2.60
C VAL A 50 11.60 -8.15 2.95
N GLY A 51 10.52 -7.57 3.45
CA GLY A 51 9.32 -8.30 3.85
C GLY A 51 8.20 -8.10 2.85
N LEU A 52 7.33 -9.10 2.72
CA LEU A 52 6.03 -8.89 2.11
C LEU A 52 5.17 -8.07 3.07
N ASP A 53 4.47 -7.10 2.51
CA ASP A 53 3.32 -6.55 3.19
C ASP A 53 2.18 -7.57 3.14
N THR A 54 1.69 -7.95 4.31
CA THR A 54 0.57 -8.88 4.49
C THR A 54 -0.52 -8.29 5.36
N THR A 55 -0.39 -7.03 5.76
CA THR A 55 -1.39 -6.38 6.60
C THR A 55 -2.40 -5.72 5.66
N PRO A 56 -3.69 -6.06 5.75
CA PRO A 56 -4.68 -5.44 4.89
C PRO A 56 -4.94 -3.99 5.33
N PRO A 57 -5.37 -3.12 4.39
CA PRO A 57 -5.86 -1.79 4.73
C PRO A 57 -7.01 -1.83 5.73
N THR A 58 -7.13 -0.75 6.50
CA THR A 58 -8.13 -0.62 7.56
C THR A 58 -9.12 0.50 7.25
N PHE A 59 -10.39 0.23 7.52
CA PHE A 59 -11.45 1.25 7.50
C PHE A 59 -11.53 1.92 8.86
N SER A 60 -11.49 3.25 8.87
CA SER A 60 -11.61 4.08 10.07
C SER A 60 -13.04 4.55 10.31
N ASN A 61 -13.23 5.39 11.32
CA ASN A 61 -14.54 5.91 11.71
C ASN A 61 -15.31 6.53 10.54
N VAL A 62 -16.51 5.99 10.31
CA VAL A 62 -17.48 6.48 9.34
C VAL A 62 -17.97 7.88 9.74
N ARG A 63 -18.10 8.77 8.75
CA ARG A 63 -18.60 10.14 8.91
C ARG A 63 -19.84 10.35 8.04
N GLY A 64 -20.76 11.19 8.50
CA GLY A 64 -21.99 11.54 7.77
C GLY A 64 -23.11 10.51 7.84
N LEU A 65 -22.88 9.36 8.51
CA LEU A 65 -23.91 8.37 8.76
C LEU A 65 -25.00 8.94 9.69
N GLN A 66 -26.26 8.76 9.31
CA GLN A 66 -27.42 9.08 10.12
C GLN A 66 -28.01 7.81 10.75
N ASP A 67 -28.63 7.94 11.92
CA ASP A 67 -29.31 6.82 12.60
C ASP A 67 -30.47 6.25 11.77
N LYS A 68 -31.11 7.10 10.96
CA LYS A 68 -32.21 6.76 10.07
C LYS A 68 -32.14 7.59 8.80
N TYR A 69 -32.53 6.98 7.69
CA TYR A 69 -32.79 7.65 6.44
C TYR A 69 -34.24 7.40 6.01
N TYR A 70 -34.87 8.42 5.44
CA TYR A 70 -36.18 8.38 4.83
C TYR A 70 -36.08 8.38 3.31
N ARG A 71 -37.18 8.02 2.65
CA ARG A 71 -37.28 8.11 1.20
C ARG A 71 -37.09 9.56 0.74
N GLY A 72 -36.29 9.75 -0.31
CA GLY A 72 -35.91 11.07 -0.80
C GLY A 72 -34.75 11.71 -0.05
N ASP A 73 -34.24 11.12 1.04
CA ASP A 73 -33.08 11.67 1.74
C ASP A 73 -31.81 11.55 0.90
N ASN A 74 -30.98 12.58 0.99
CA ASN A 74 -29.65 12.55 0.40
C ASN A 74 -28.66 11.88 1.37
N VAL A 75 -27.92 10.91 0.84
CA VAL A 75 -26.85 10.22 1.53
C VAL A 75 -25.52 10.86 1.14
N ASN A 76 -24.69 11.17 2.13
CA ASN A 76 -23.29 11.52 1.95
C ASN A 76 -22.50 10.97 3.12
N ILE A 77 -21.91 9.80 2.91
CA ILE A 77 -21.11 9.08 3.91
C ILE A 77 -19.67 9.10 3.43
N SER A 78 -18.73 9.34 4.35
CA SER A 78 -17.30 9.28 4.09
C SER A 78 -16.63 8.30 5.05
N ILE A 79 -15.86 7.37 4.50
CA ILE A 79 -15.16 6.33 5.25
C ILE A 79 -13.67 6.46 4.92
N PRO A 80 -12.82 6.92 5.85
CA PRO A 80 -11.38 6.94 5.63
C PRO A 80 -10.85 5.50 5.59
N VAL A 81 -9.93 5.25 4.67
CA VAL A 81 -9.25 3.96 4.49
C VAL A 81 -7.74 4.23 4.51
N SER A 82 -6.98 3.43 5.25
CA SER A 82 -5.53 3.60 5.35
C SER A 82 -4.83 2.26 5.49
N ASP A 83 -3.67 2.15 4.87
CA ASP A 83 -2.76 1.03 5.05
C ASP A 83 -1.75 1.29 6.19
N ASN A 84 -1.00 0.27 6.60
CA ASN A 84 0.05 0.44 7.61
C ASN A 84 1.25 1.21 7.05
N ALA A 85 2.04 1.80 7.97
CA ALA A 85 3.32 2.38 7.61
C ALA A 85 4.23 1.34 6.94
N TYR A 86 4.90 1.76 5.86
CA TYR A 86 5.74 0.89 5.02
C TYR A 86 5.00 -0.30 4.37
N GLY A 87 3.66 -0.25 4.33
CA GLY A 87 2.83 -1.18 3.58
C GLY A 87 2.87 -0.92 2.08
N SER A 88 2.05 -1.68 1.35
CA SER A 88 1.90 -1.60 -0.10
C SER A 88 0.91 -0.54 -0.56
N GLY A 89 0.17 0.05 0.38
CA GLY A 89 -0.78 1.13 0.17
C GLY A 89 -2.21 0.64 -0.09
N VAL A 90 -3.10 1.57 -0.42
CA VAL A 90 -4.52 1.28 -0.68
C VAL A 90 -4.79 1.39 -2.18
N GLU A 91 -5.13 0.28 -2.82
CA GLU A 91 -5.43 0.31 -4.25
C GLU A 91 -6.84 0.87 -4.54
N ASP A 92 -7.84 0.27 -3.90
CA ASP A 92 -9.24 0.59 -4.08
C ASP A 92 -10.03 0.29 -2.80
N ALA A 93 -11.23 0.87 -2.69
CA ALA A 93 -12.20 0.52 -1.67
C ALA A 93 -13.61 0.59 -2.25
N SER A 94 -14.44 -0.41 -1.96
CA SER A 94 -15.79 -0.49 -2.51
C SER A 94 -16.78 -1.00 -1.47
N ILE A 95 -18.06 -0.85 -1.80
CA ILE A 95 -19.16 -1.47 -1.05
C ILE A 95 -19.66 -2.68 -1.82
N THR A 96 -20.04 -3.72 -1.09
CA THR A 96 -20.75 -4.87 -1.65
C THR A 96 -22.23 -4.76 -1.34
N GLY A 97 -23.07 -4.94 -2.36
CA GLY A 97 -24.53 -4.87 -2.24
C GLY A 97 -25.16 -3.84 -3.18
N ASN A 98 -26.37 -4.13 -3.64
CA ASN A 98 -27.12 -3.23 -4.51
C ASN A 98 -27.91 -2.24 -3.66
N SER A 99 -27.31 -1.10 -3.36
CA SER A 99 -27.94 -0.02 -2.59
C SER A 99 -28.60 1.05 -3.46
N GLY A 100 -28.35 1.04 -4.78
CA GLY A 100 -28.67 2.17 -5.67
C GLY A 100 -27.85 3.44 -5.39
N LEU A 101 -26.95 3.41 -4.40
CA LEU A 101 -26.05 4.50 -4.05
C LEU A 101 -24.72 4.35 -4.81
N GLN A 102 -24.14 5.49 -5.19
CA GLN A 102 -22.82 5.54 -5.80
C GLN A 102 -21.75 5.46 -4.71
N ALA A 103 -20.73 4.63 -4.93
CA ALA A 103 -19.53 4.60 -4.10
C ALA A 103 -18.32 4.92 -4.97
N VAL A 104 -17.49 5.87 -4.50
CA VAL A 104 -16.25 6.27 -5.16
C VAL A 104 -15.13 6.30 -4.13
N PHE A 105 -14.05 5.58 -4.40
CA PHE A 105 -12.83 5.71 -3.62
C PHE A 105 -11.95 6.81 -4.18
N ASN A 106 -11.63 7.79 -3.34
CA ASN A 106 -10.67 8.85 -3.67
C ASN A 106 -9.36 8.53 -2.95
N ARG A 107 -8.42 7.93 -3.68
CA ARG A 107 -7.07 7.69 -3.17
C ARG A 107 -6.34 9.03 -2.99
N ASP A 108 -5.54 9.14 -1.94
CA ASP A 108 -4.66 10.29 -1.77
C ASP A 108 -3.42 10.20 -2.68
N ALA A 109 -2.62 11.28 -2.67
CA ALA A 109 -1.41 11.36 -3.49
C ALA A 109 -0.25 10.50 -2.97
N SER A 110 -0.27 10.10 -1.70
CA SER A 110 0.77 9.24 -1.11
C SER A 110 0.60 7.80 -1.55
N GLY A 111 -0.62 7.38 -1.82
CA GLY A 111 -0.98 6.00 -2.12
C GLY A 111 -1.29 5.15 -0.88
N ASP A 112 -0.97 5.65 0.32
CA ASP A 112 -1.10 4.91 1.57
C ASP A 112 -2.50 5.02 2.19
N ALA A 113 -3.31 5.96 1.72
CA ALA A 113 -4.67 6.14 2.22
C ALA A 113 -5.62 6.74 1.19
N GLY A 114 -6.88 6.87 1.59
CA GLY A 114 -7.92 7.52 0.80
C GLY A 114 -9.22 7.63 1.57
N THR A 115 -10.27 8.07 0.88
CA THR A 115 -11.62 8.14 1.44
C THR A 115 -12.63 7.52 0.47
N LEU A 116 -13.35 6.51 0.96
CA LEU A 116 -14.51 5.96 0.29
C LEU A 116 -15.72 6.88 0.55
N VAL A 117 -16.24 7.48 -0.51
CA VAL A 117 -17.39 8.39 -0.46
C VAL A 117 -18.60 7.69 -1.06
N ILE A 118 -19.66 7.56 -0.26
CA ILE A 118 -20.93 6.96 -0.66
C ILE A 118 -21.97 8.07 -0.74
N THR A 119 -22.54 8.26 -1.92
CA THR A 119 -23.52 9.32 -2.19
C THR A 119 -24.70 8.80 -2.99
N GLY A 120 -25.81 9.53 -2.89
CA GLY A 120 -27.01 9.25 -3.67
C GLY A 120 -28.25 9.70 -2.93
N THR A 121 -29.41 9.30 -3.44
CA THR A 121 -30.70 9.60 -2.82
C THR A 121 -31.41 8.29 -2.54
N ILE A 122 -31.99 8.14 -1.35
CA ILE A 122 -32.79 6.97 -1.01
C ILE A 122 -34.02 6.95 -1.92
N SER A 123 -34.15 5.88 -2.71
CA SER A 123 -35.24 5.75 -3.68
C SER A 123 -36.62 5.82 -3.00
N ASN A 124 -37.56 6.49 -3.66
CA ASN A 124 -38.95 6.54 -3.23
C ASN A 124 -39.68 5.20 -3.46
N ASP A 125 -39.13 4.35 -4.32
CA ASP A 125 -39.76 3.12 -4.81
C ASP A 125 -39.22 1.86 -4.12
N VAL A 126 -38.44 1.99 -3.04
CA VAL A 126 -37.98 0.83 -2.28
C VAL A 126 -39.18 0.18 -1.58
N THR A 127 -39.67 -0.92 -2.13
CA THR A 127 -40.65 -1.80 -1.50
C THR A 127 -39.98 -2.57 -0.36
N TRP A 128 -40.51 -2.45 0.85
CA TRP A 128 -40.12 -3.32 1.96
C TRP A 128 -40.66 -4.72 1.68
N ASN A 129 -39.77 -5.72 1.64
CA ASN A 129 -40.12 -7.15 1.71
C ASN A 129 -40.00 -7.62 3.16
#